data_AF-W8B4V3-F1
#
_entry.id   AF-W8B4V3-F1
#
_cell.length_a   1.000
_cell.length_b   1.000
_cell.length_c   1.000
_cell.angle_alpha   90.00
_cell.angle_beta   90.00
_cell.angle_gamma   90.00
#
_symmetry.space_group_name_H-M   'P 1'
#
loop_
_entity.id
_entity.type
_entity.pdbx_description
1 polymer ?
#
loop_
_entity_poly.entity_id
_entity_poly.type
_entity_poly.pdbx_seq_one_letter_code
_entity_poly.pdbx_strand_id
1 'polypeptide(L)'
;MISAMDNRSYGAISKASTAGRSDFTTPELTPEQQKLLIELRRKKQELLLEIQQIKDELGEVVSEMEALDVPEDNKHSNKEKQMSIGRKKFNMDPKKGIEYLVENRLLRHDPQDVAHFLYKGEGLNKTAIGDYLGEKNDFNEDVLKAFVALHDFTNLILVQALRQFLWSFRLPGEAQKIDRMMECFAQRYCQLNPDIFTNTDTCYVLSFAIIMLNTSLHNPSVKDKPTVEQFISMNRGINNGGDLPRGLLESLYESIRTEPFKIPQDDGNDLMHTFFNPDKEGWLWKQGGRYKSWKRRWFILNDNCLYYFEYTTDKEPRGIIPLENISVSKSKESEKKTLIK
;
A
#
# COMPACT_ATOMS: atom_id res chain seq x y z
N MET A 1 10.81 -58.92 -3.92
CA MET A 1 11.77 -60.01 -3.67
C MET A 1 12.68 -59.56 -2.54
N ILE A 2 12.67 -60.30 -1.41
CA ILE A 2 13.64 -60.26 -0.28
C ILE A 2 13.57 -58.98 0.58
N SER A 3 13.37 -58.95 1.91
CA SER A 3 13.14 -59.92 3.00
C SER A 3 12.57 -59.09 4.17
N ALA A 4 11.38 -59.36 4.71
CA ALA A 4 11.18 -60.10 5.96
C ALA A 4 12.40 -60.15 6.91
N MET A 5 12.45 -59.25 7.90
CA MET A 5 13.10 -59.53 9.19
C MET A 5 12.28 -58.88 10.31
N ASP A 6 12.02 -59.70 11.32
CA ASP A 6 11.25 -59.48 12.53
C ASP A 6 11.66 -58.22 13.32
N ASN A 7 10.68 -57.55 13.90
CA ASN A 7 10.83 -57.04 15.26
C ASN A 7 9.52 -57.20 16.05
N ARG A 8 9.17 -58.47 16.30
CA ARG A 8 8.32 -58.85 17.43
C ARG A 8 9.06 -58.51 18.72
N SER A 9 8.77 -57.37 19.36
CA SER A 9 8.74 -57.24 20.84
C SER A 9 8.31 -55.84 21.26
N TYR A 10 7.03 -55.49 21.07
CA TYR A 10 6.39 -54.41 21.84
C TYR A 10 5.07 -54.93 22.39
N GLY A 11 5.18 -55.96 23.22
CA GLY A 11 4.13 -56.41 24.12
C GLY A 11 4.66 -56.35 25.55
N ALA A 12 3.87 -55.74 26.43
CA ALA A 12 3.98 -55.81 27.89
C ALA A 12 5.10 -55.01 28.59
N ILE A 13 4.83 -53.72 28.85
CA ILE A 13 4.99 -53.17 30.19
C ILE A 13 3.71 -52.40 30.54
N SER A 14 2.70 -53.15 30.98
CA SER A 14 1.58 -52.61 31.75
C SER A 14 1.99 -52.46 33.20
N LYS A 15 1.61 -51.35 33.82
CA LYS A 15 1.19 -51.23 35.24
C LYS A 15 2.09 -51.94 36.29
N ALA A 16 2.96 -51.16 36.93
CA ALA A 16 3.34 -51.33 38.33
C ALA A 16 3.39 -49.92 38.95
N SER A 17 2.34 -49.52 39.67
CA SER A 17 2.23 -49.63 41.13
C SER A 17 2.70 -48.35 41.82
N THR A 18 1.71 -47.56 42.24
CA THR A 18 1.80 -46.58 43.33
C THR A 18 2.18 -47.30 44.62
N ALA A 19 3.45 -47.25 45.03
CA ALA A 19 3.87 -47.43 46.42
C ALA A 19 5.36 -47.08 46.55
N GLY A 20 5.69 -46.13 47.43
CA GLY A 20 7.08 -45.87 47.81
C GLY A 20 7.48 -44.40 47.85
N ARG A 21 6.75 -43.56 48.60
CA ARG A 21 7.37 -42.42 49.29
C ARG A 21 8.30 -43.05 50.35
N SER A 22 9.55 -43.33 50.00
CA SER A 22 10.60 -43.56 50.99
C SER A 22 11.32 -42.24 51.19
N ASP A 23 10.99 -41.58 52.30
CA ASP A 23 11.88 -40.63 52.95
C ASP A 23 13.22 -41.36 53.15
N PHE A 24 14.20 -41.03 52.30
CA PHE A 24 15.60 -41.36 52.57
C PHE A 24 16.06 -40.41 53.69
N THR A 25 15.77 -40.77 54.93
CA THR A 25 16.46 -40.23 56.10
C THR A 25 17.89 -40.76 56.06
N THR A 26 18.81 -39.94 55.55
CA THR A 26 20.24 -40.28 55.52
C THR A 26 20.78 -40.37 56.96
N PRO A 27 21.28 -41.53 57.42
CA PRO A 27 22.16 -41.57 58.59
C PRO A 27 23.43 -40.79 58.24
N GLU A 28 23.92 -39.99 59.18
CA GLU A 28 25.05 -39.06 59.09
C GLU A 28 26.08 -39.36 57.98
N LEU A 29 25.94 -38.66 56.85
CA LEU A 29 26.96 -38.62 55.81
C LEU A 29 28.16 -37.83 56.33
N THR A 30 29.37 -38.35 56.14
CA THR A 30 30.59 -37.59 56.44
C THR A 30 30.65 -36.31 55.59
N PRO A 31 31.34 -35.24 56.04
CA PRO A 31 31.44 -33.98 55.29
C PRO A 31 31.95 -34.15 53.86
N GLU A 32 32.82 -35.14 53.63
CA GLU A 32 33.35 -35.51 52.31
C GLU A 32 32.29 -36.14 51.41
N GLN A 33 31.47 -37.04 51.96
CA GLN A 33 30.36 -37.65 51.23
C GLN A 33 29.25 -36.65 50.88
N GLN A 34 28.98 -35.67 51.75
CA GLN A 34 28.07 -34.56 51.43
C GLN A 34 28.59 -33.70 50.28
N LYS A 35 29.88 -33.36 50.27
CA LYS A 35 30.51 -32.62 49.16
C LYS A 35 30.41 -33.40 47.84
N LEU A 36 30.74 -34.70 47.86
CA LEU A 36 30.64 -35.56 46.68
C LEU A 36 29.20 -35.68 46.16
N LEU A 37 28.21 -35.77 47.06
CA LEU A 37 26.80 -35.82 46.69
C LEU A 37 26.33 -34.53 46.01
N ILE A 38 26.79 -33.37 46.50
CA ILE A 38 26.50 -32.07 45.87
C ILE A 38 27.13 -32.01 44.48
N GLU A 39 28.38 -32.47 44.32
CA GLU A 39 29.05 -32.49 43.03
C GLU A 39 28.35 -33.43 42.03
N LEU A 40 27.94 -34.62 42.47
CA LEU A 40 27.18 -35.57 41.65
C LEU A 40 25.82 -35.01 41.22
N ARG A 41 25.12 -34.30 42.12
CA ARG A 41 23.86 -33.61 41.78
C ARG A 41 24.08 -32.51 40.75
N ARG A 42 25.16 -31.74 40.87
CA ARG A 42 25.55 -30.69 39.91
C ARG A 42 25.84 -31.29 38.53
N LYS A 43 26.69 -32.32 38.46
CA LYS A 43 27.02 -33.02 37.20
C LYS A 43 25.78 -33.65 36.55
N LYS A 44 24.89 -34.25 37.36
CA LYS A 44 23.60 -34.76 36.85
C LYS A 44 22.76 -33.66 36.22
N GLN A 45 22.74 -32.47 36.81
CA GLN A 45 21.96 -31.35 36.29
C GLN A 45 22.57 -30.78 34.99
N GLU A 46 23.90 -30.73 34.88
CA GLU A 46 24.60 -30.37 33.63
C GLU A 46 24.29 -31.37 32.50
N LEU A 47 24.42 -32.66 32.77
CA LEU A 47 24.12 -33.71 31.78
C LEU A 47 22.64 -33.69 31.33
N LEU A 48 21.71 -33.35 32.21
CA LEU A 48 20.30 -33.23 31.84
C LEU A 48 20.05 -32.04 30.90
N LEU A 49 20.79 -30.94 31.08
CA LEU A 49 20.72 -29.79 30.18
C LEU A 49 21.33 -30.14 28.81
N GLU A 50 22.47 -30.84 28.77
CA GLU A 50 23.07 -31.32 27.52
C GLU A 50 22.14 -32.29 26.77
N ILE A 51 21.51 -33.24 27.48
CA ILE A 51 20.54 -34.17 26.87
C ILE A 51 19.34 -33.41 26.31
N GLN A 52 18.85 -32.39 27.02
CA GLN A 52 17.73 -31.58 26.54
C GLN A 52 18.12 -30.79 25.29
N GLN A 53 19.31 -30.18 25.27
CA GLN A 53 19.81 -29.47 24.11
C GLN A 53 19.98 -30.38 22.89
N ILE A 54 20.59 -31.55 23.06
CA ILE A 54 20.75 -32.54 21.97
C ILE A 54 19.38 -33.01 21.45
N LYS A 55 18.40 -33.15 22.34
CA LYS A 55 17.03 -33.53 21.95
C LYS A 55 16.34 -32.44 21.13
N ASP A 56 16.58 -31.17 21.45
CA ASP A 56 16.04 -30.03 20.71
C ASP A 56 16.71 -29.93 19.33
N GLU A 57 18.04 -30.06 19.27
CA GLU A 57 18.81 -30.12 18.00
C GLU A 57 18.36 -31.29 17.10
N LEU A 58 18.12 -32.48 17.68
CA LEU A 58 17.59 -33.62 16.93
C LEU A 58 16.17 -33.36 16.40
N GLY A 59 15.35 -32.62 17.16
CA GLY A 59 14.02 -32.19 16.74
C GLY A 59 14.05 -31.27 15.53
N GLU A 60 15.00 -30.34 15.49
CA GLU A 60 15.21 -29.45 14.34
C GLU A 60 15.67 -30.23 13.10
N VAL A 61 16.66 -31.12 13.25
CA VAL A 61 17.16 -31.95 12.13
C VAL A 61 16.05 -32.87 11.58
N VAL A 62 15.23 -33.48 12.44
CA VAL A 62 14.09 -34.29 12.00
C VAL A 62 13.07 -33.44 11.25
N SER A 63 12.78 -32.22 11.71
CA SER A 63 11.88 -31.30 11.02
C SER A 63 12.42 -30.87 9.65
N GLU A 64 13.73 -30.65 9.53
CA GLU A 64 14.41 -30.38 8.25
C GLU A 64 14.37 -31.59 7.31
N MET A 65 14.59 -32.80 7.82
CA MET A 65 14.49 -34.03 7.02
C MET A 65 13.06 -34.29 6.53
N GLU A 66 12.05 -34.11 7.39
CA GLU A 66 10.63 -34.20 7.00
C GLU A 66 10.26 -33.12 5.98
N ALA A 67 10.80 -31.91 6.11
CA ALA A 67 10.62 -30.87 5.13
C ALA A 67 11.24 -31.25 3.78
N LEU A 68 12.33 -32.01 3.74
CA LEU A 68 12.99 -32.46 2.50
C LEU A 68 12.26 -33.63 1.81
N ASP A 69 11.47 -34.42 2.55
CA ASP A 69 10.79 -35.64 2.06
C ASP A 69 9.37 -35.39 1.47
N VAL A 70 8.96 -34.12 1.32
CA VAL A 70 7.69 -33.75 0.68
C VAL A 70 7.85 -33.73 -0.85
N PRO A 71 7.03 -34.46 -1.63
CA PRO A 71 7.08 -34.45 -3.10
C PRO A 71 7.04 -33.00 -3.64
N GLU A 72 7.94 -32.64 -4.56
CA GLU A 72 8.10 -31.26 -5.07
C GLU A 72 6.79 -30.63 -5.56
N ASP A 73 5.90 -31.41 -6.17
CA ASP A 73 4.58 -30.98 -6.63
C ASP A 73 3.69 -30.44 -5.50
N ASN A 74 3.81 -31.00 -4.29
CA ASN A 74 3.00 -30.60 -3.14
C ASN A 74 3.56 -29.34 -2.45
N LYS A 75 4.90 -29.15 -2.48
CA LYS A 75 5.56 -27.92 -2.00
C LYS A 75 5.24 -26.71 -2.88
N HIS A 76 5.29 -26.88 -4.20
CA HIS A 76 4.97 -25.79 -5.14
C HIS A 76 3.49 -25.41 -5.03
N SER A 77 2.60 -26.42 -4.93
CA SER A 77 1.17 -26.22 -4.68
C SER A 77 0.90 -25.48 -3.36
N ASN A 78 1.67 -25.75 -2.30
CA ASN A 78 1.48 -25.09 -1.01
C ASN A 78 1.96 -23.63 -1.02
N LYS A 79 3.14 -23.34 -1.58
CA LYS A 79 3.64 -21.96 -1.73
C LYS A 79 2.71 -21.11 -2.60
N GLU A 80 2.20 -21.66 -3.70
CA GLU A 80 1.29 -20.94 -4.59
C GLU A 80 -0.06 -20.65 -3.89
N LYS A 81 -0.57 -21.60 -3.10
CA LYS A 81 -1.75 -21.37 -2.25
C LYS A 81 -1.52 -20.27 -1.23
N GLN A 82 -0.39 -20.29 -0.52
CA GLN A 82 -0.06 -19.25 0.45
C GLN A 82 0.14 -17.89 -0.23
N MET A 83 0.76 -17.84 -1.42
CA MET A 83 0.89 -16.63 -2.23
C MET A 83 -0.49 -16.07 -2.61
N SER A 84 -1.42 -16.92 -3.04
CA SER A 84 -2.81 -16.52 -3.32
C SER A 84 -3.52 -15.95 -2.09
N ILE A 85 -3.33 -16.55 -0.91
CA ILE A 85 -3.87 -16.03 0.36
C ILE A 85 -3.26 -14.67 0.69
N GLY A 86 -1.95 -14.50 0.51
CA GLY A 86 -1.25 -13.24 0.73
C GLY A 86 -1.76 -12.12 -0.19
N ARG A 87 -1.95 -12.41 -1.49
CA ARG A 87 -2.57 -11.48 -2.45
C ARG A 87 -3.98 -11.07 -2.04
N LYS A 88 -4.82 -12.04 -1.61
CA LYS A 88 -6.18 -11.74 -1.11
C LYS A 88 -6.15 -10.87 0.15
N LYS A 89 -5.23 -11.14 1.07
CA LYS A 89 -5.03 -10.31 2.28
C LYS A 89 -4.59 -8.90 1.91
N PHE A 90 -3.65 -8.77 0.97
CA PHE A 90 -3.20 -7.47 0.46
C PHE A 90 -4.36 -6.66 -0.13
N ASN A 91 -5.21 -7.29 -0.94
CA ASN A 91 -6.36 -6.60 -1.54
C ASN A 91 -7.40 -6.14 -0.52
N MET A 92 -7.43 -6.73 0.69
CA MET A 92 -8.30 -6.30 1.79
C MET A 92 -7.64 -5.28 2.72
N ASP A 93 -6.36 -5.48 3.01
CA ASP A 93 -5.53 -4.66 3.89
C ASP A 93 -4.08 -4.79 3.40
N PRO A 94 -3.57 -3.80 2.65
CA PRO A 94 -2.26 -3.89 2.00
C PRO A 94 -1.13 -4.16 2.99
N LYS A 95 -1.18 -3.52 4.16
CA LYS A 95 -0.19 -3.68 5.22
C LYS A 95 -0.15 -5.12 5.75
N LYS A 96 -1.32 -5.66 6.15
CA LYS A 96 -1.40 -7.05 6.63
C LYS A 96 -1.08 -8.08 5.55
N GLY A 97 -1.36 -7.77 4.29
CA GLY A 97 -0.97 -8.61 3.15
C GLY A 97 0.54 -8.75 3.03
N ILE A 98 1.27 -7.62 3.07
CA ILE A 98 2.74 -7.62 3.04
C ILE A 98 3.31 -8.33 4.28
N GLU A 99 2.80 -8.02 5.48
CA GLU A 99 3.21 -8.68 6.73
C GLU A 99 3.07 -10.22 6.63
N TYR A 100 1.91 -10.70 6.16
CA TYR A 100 1.69 -12.14 5.97
C TYR A 100 2.68 -12.76 4.97
N LEU A 101 2.94 -12.11 3.84
CA LEU A 101 3.87 -12.61 2.83
C LEU A 101 5.31 -12.67 3.37
N VAL A 102 5.69 -11.71 4.21
CA VAL A 102 6.99 -11.67 4.87
C VAL A 102 7.12 -12.76 5.93
N GLU A 103 6.13 -12.90 6.81
CA GLU A 103 6.11 -13.92 7.88
C GLU A 103 6.17 -15.34 7.32
N ASN A 104 5.51 -15.59 6.19
CA ASN A 104 5.52 -16.88 5.51
C ASN A 104 6.73 -17.08 4.58
N ARG A 105 7.72 -16.17 4.60
CA ARG A 105 8.94 -16.22 3.77
C ARG A 105 8.66 -16.30 2.26
N LEU A 106 7.54 -15.69 1.81
CA LEU A 106 7.14 -15.59 0.41
C LEU A 106 7.60 -14.27 -0.22
N LEU A 107 7.86 -13.27 0.60
CA LEU A 107 8.38 -11.97 0.22
C LEU A 107 9.45 -11.54 1.24
N ARG A 108 10.53 -10.91 0.78
CA ARG A 108 11.53 -10.35 1.70
C ARG A 108 11.06 -8.99 2.19
N HIS A 109 11.35 -8.67 3.45
CA HIS A 109 11.05 -7.36 4.04
C HIS A 109 12.11 -6.33 3.62
N ASP A 110 12.15 -6.05 2.32
CA ASP A 110 13.08 -5.12 1.68
C ASP A 110 12.29 -4.25 0.68
N PRO A 111 12.53 -2.92 0.62
CA PRO A 111 11.74 -2.04 -0.23
C PRO A 111 11.74 -2.43 -1.71
N GLN A 112 12.85 -2.94 -2.23
CA GLN A 112 13.03 -3.30 -3.63
C GLN A 112 12.25 -4.58 -3.94
N ASP A 113 12.32 -5.59 -3.07
CA ASP A 113 11.56 -6.83 -3.21
C ASP A 113 10.04 -6.55 -3.15
N VAL A 114 9.58 -5.69 -2.23
CA VAL A 114 8.17 -5.27 -2.15
C VAL A 114 7.76 -4.47 -3.38
N ALA A 115 8.59 -3.53 -3.85
CA ALA A 115 8.32 -2.76 -5.07
C ALA A 115 8.19 -3.65 -6.30
N HIS A 116 9.06 -4.65 -6.47
CA HIS A 116 8.96 -5.64 -7.55
C HIS A 116 7.67 -6.46 -7.48
N PHE A 117 7.28 -6.88 -6.27
CA PHE A 117 6.01 -7.58 -6.06
C PHE A 117 4.80 -6.74 -6.48
N LEU A 118 4.76 -5.46 -6.06
CA LEU A 118 3.70 -4.52 -6.41
C LEU A 118 3.70 -4.22 -7.92
N TYR A 119 4.87 -4.03 -8.53
CA TYR A 119 5.01 -3.71 -9.94
C TYR A 119 4.60 -4.88 -10.84
N LYS A 120 4.89 -6.13 -10.44
CA LYS A 120 4.37 -7.31 -11.14
C LYS A 120 2.84 -7.37 -11.11
N GLY A 121 2.23 -6.94 -10.00
CA GLY A 121 0.78 -6.71 -9.89
C GLY A 121 -0.10 -7.94 -10.09
N GLU A 122 0.47 -9.15 -10.06
CA GLU A 122 -0.26 -10.37 -10.40
C GLU A 122 -1.29 -10.73 -9.32
N GLY A 123 -2.58 -10.56 -9.62
CA GLY A 123 -3.68 -10.82 -8.67
C GLY A 123 -3.83 -9.77 -7.57
N LEU A 124 -3.19 -8.61 -7.72
CA LEU A 124 -3.31 -7.48 -6.80
C LEU A 124 -4.31 -6.45 -7.30
N ASN A 125 -5.12 -5.92 -6.38
CA ASN A 125 -6.02 -4.81 -6.66
C ASN A 125 -5.17 -3.53 -6.78
N LYS A 126 -5.38 -2.76 -7.86
CA LYS A 126 -4.55 -1.58 -8.14
C LYS A 126 -4.83 -0.37 -7.26
N THR A 127 -6.03 -0.28 -6.69
CA THR A 127 -6.39 0.69 -5.64
C THR A 127 -5.59 0.38 -4.37
N ALA A 128 -5.55 -0.89 -3.95
CA ALA A 128 -4.74 -1.34 -2.81
C ALA A 128 -3.23 -1.06 -2.99
N ILE A 129 -2.71 -1.19 -4.22
CA ILE A 129 -1.33 -0.79 -4.55
C ILE A 129 -1.14 0.72 -4.33
N GLY A 130 -2.02 1.55 -4.89
CA GLY A 130 -1.96 3.00 -4.75
C GLY A 130 -2.04 3.46 -3.29
N ASP A 131 -2.94 2.87 -2.52
CA ASP A 131 -3.11 3.17 -1.11
C ASP A 131 -1.84 2.89 -0.31
N TYR A 132 -1.20 1.72 -0.54
CA TYR A 132 0.02 1.32 0.14
C TYR A 132 1.22 2.19 -0.26
N LEU A 133 1.40 2.46 -1.55
CA LEU A 133 2.48 3.31 -2.05
C LEU A 133 2.32 4.76 -1.60
N GLY A 134 1.08 5.21 -1.39
CA GLY A 134 0.76 6.56 -0.96
C GLY A 134 0.97 6.81 0.53
N GLU A 135 1.20 5.79 1.38
CA GLU A 135 1.37 5.98 2.82
C GLU A 135 2.60 6.81 3.21
N LYS A 136 2.54 7.49 4.36
CA LYS A 136 3.61 8.40 4.85
C LYS A 136 4.71 7.69 5.68
N ASN A 137 4.66 6.37 5.82
CA ASN A 137 5.67 5.69 6.64
C ASN A 137 6.99 5.58 5.85
N ASP A 138 8.14 5.72 6.51
CA ASP A 138 9.47 5.70 5.88
C ASP A 138 9.66 4.50 4.94
N PHE A 139 9.24 3.30 5.36
CA PHE A 139 9.30 2.10 4.54
C PHE A 139 8.44 2.20 3.26
N ASN A 140 7.23 2.74 3.35
CA ASN A 140 6.34 2.94 2.20
C ASN A 140 6.92 3.97 1.22
N GLU A 141 7.54 5.04 1.72
CA GLU A 141 8.21 6.03 0.88
C GLU A 141 9.42 5.43 0.12
N ASP A 142 10.19 4.57 0.77
CA ASP A 142 11.29 3.86 0.12
C ASP A 142 10.80 2.83 -0.90
N VAL A 143 9.69 2.13 -0.61
CA VAL A 143 9.01 1.26 -1.58
C VAL A 143 8.51 2.07 -2.77
N LEU A 144 7.93 3.25 -2.57
CA LEU A 144 7.46 4.13 -3.65
C LEU A 144 8.62 4.56 -4.55
N LYS A 145 9.75 5.00 -3.98
CA LYS A 145 10.96 5.34 -4.75
C LYS A 145 11.46 4.16 -5.56
N ALA A 146 11.54 2.97 -4.96
CA ALA A 146 11.94 1.75 -5.64
C ALA A 146 10.96 1.37 -6.76
N PHE A 147 9.65 1.49 -6.52
CA PHE A 147 8.59 1.20 -7.49
C PHE A 147 8.63 2.13 -8.69
N VAL A 148 8.82 3.43 -8.46
CA VAL A 148 8.99 4.43 -9.53
C VAL A 148 10.28 4.16 -10.31
N ALA A 149 11.34 3.71 -9.65
CA ALA A 149 12.60 3.35 -10.33
C ALA A 149 12.47 2.16 -11.30
N LEU A 150 11.47 1.29 -11.12
CA LEU A 150 11.16 0.20 -12.05
C LEU A 150 10.54 0.68 -13.37
N HIS A 151 10.08 1.93 -13.44
CA HIS A 151 9.57 2.51 -14.66
C HIS A 151 10.71 3.14 -15.47
N ASP A 152 10.79 2.77 -16.75
CA ASP A 152 11.70 3.35 -17.71
C ASP A 152 10.98 4.42 -18.55
N PHE A 153 11.27 5.68 -18.23
CA PHE A 153 10.73 6.84 -18.94
C PHE A 153 11.69 7.43 -19.97
N THR A 154 12.77 6.73 -20.30
CA THR A 154 13.78 7.23 -21.24
C THR A 154 13.17 7.42 -22.63
N ASN A 155 13.37 8.59 -23.23
CA ASN A 155 12.85 8.95 -24.56
C ASN A 155 11.31 8.96 -24.68
N LEU A 156 10.58 8.90 -23.57
CA LEU A 156 9.12 9.05 -23.58
C LEU A 156 8.75 10.51 -23.38
N ILE A 157 7.72 10.98 -24.11
CA ILE A 157 7.11 12.27 -23.76
C ILE A 157 6.33 12.14 -22.46
N LEU A 158 6.11 13.26 -21.76
CA LEU A 158 5.49 13.26 -20.43
C LEU A 158 4.14 12.53 -20.39
N VAL A 159 3.30 12.66 -21.43
CA VAL A 159 2.02 11.93 -21.53
C VAL A 159 2.23 10.41 -21.59
N GLN A 160 3.23 9.92 -22.33
CA GLN A 160 3.51 8.49 -22.44
C GLN A 160 4.03 7.92 -21.11
N ALA A 161 4.91 8.65 -20.43
CA ALA A 161 5.38 8.29 -19.10
C ALA A 161 4.22 8.25 -18.09
N LEU A 162 3.33 9.25 -18.10
CA LEU A 162 2.12 9.27 -17.27
C LEU A 162 1.20 8.08 -17.56
N ARG A 163 1.00 7.70 -18.84
CA ARG A 163 0.20 6.51 -19.18
C ARG A 163 0.78 5.24 -18.59
N GLN A 164 2.09 5.04 -18.68
CA GLN A 164 2.74 3.87 -18.09
C GLN A 164 2.62 3.88 -16.57
N PHE A 165 2.89 5.02 -15.94
CA PHE A 165 2.86 5.16 -14.49
C PHE A 165 1.46 4.93 -13.92
N LEU A 166 0.44 5.59 -14.47
CA LEU A 166 -0.96 5.48 -14.06
C LEU A 166 -1.61 4.15 -14.47
N TRP A 167 -0.93 3.33 -15.28
CA TRP A 167 -1.38 1.96 -15.55
C TRP A 167 -0.99 1.00 -14.43
N SER A 168 0.08 1.27 -13.69
CA SER A 168 0.63 0.34 -12.71
C SER A 168 -0.17 0.29 -11.39
N PHE A 169 -0.93 1.34 -11.08
CA PHE A 169 -1.73 1.46 -9.86
C PHE A 169 -2.89 2.45 -10.09
N ARG A 170 -3.83 2.55 -9.14
CA ARG A 170 -4.81 3.65 -9.12
C ARG A 170 -4.37 4.72 -8.14
N LEU A 171 -4.47 5.98 -8.55
CA LEU A 171 -4.21 7.08 -7.62
C LEU A 171 -5.11 6.94 -6.38
N PRO A 172 -4.63 7.31 -5.18
CA PRO A 172 -5.42 7.34 -3.96
C PRO A 172 -6.27 8.62 -3.84
N GLY A 173 -7.34 8.58 -3.04
CA GLY A 173 -8.32 9.66 -2.88
C GLY A 173 -7.76 10.92 -2.22
N GLU A 174 -6.79 10.73 -1.32
CA GLU A 174 -6.28 11.76 -0.45
C GLU A 174 -5.18 12.59 -1.13
N ALA A 175 -5.36 13.91 -1.15
CA ALA A 175 -4.46 14.85 -1.81
C ALA A 175 -2.98 14.66 -1.41
N GLN A 176 -2.70 14.40 -0.13
CA GLN A 176 -1.33 14.19 0.37
C GLN A 176 -0.67 12.92 -0.18
N LYS A 177 -1.45 11.87 -0.47
CA LYS A 177 -0.92 10.64 -1.05
C LYS A 177 -0.63 10.84 -2.54
N ILE A 178 -1.54 11.50 -3.26
CA ILE A 178 -1.36 11.87 -4.68
C ILE A 178 -0.10 12.72 -4.84
N ASP A 179 0.07 13.72 -3.98
CA ASP A 179 1.22 14.63 -3.99
C ASP A 179 2.55 13.88 -3.94
N ARG A 180 2.72 12.97 -2.95
CA ARG A 180 3.91 12.11 -2.82
C ARG A 180 4.20 11.29 -4.07
N MET A 181 3.16 10.67 -4.65
CA MET A 181 3.32 9.81 -5.82
C MET A 181 3.71 10.61 -7.06
N MET A 182 3.07 11.77 -7.28
CA MET A 182 3.35 12.63 -8.41
C MET A 182 4.70 13.35 -8.28
N GLU A 183 5.14 13.67 -7.08
CA GLU A 183 6.47 14.20 -6.83
C GLU A 183 7.55 13.17 -7.17
N CYS A 184 7.43 11.94 -6.70
CA CYS A 184 8.37 10.86 -7.05
C CYS A 184 8.40 10.61 -8.56
N PHE A 185 7.23 10.59 -9.22
CA PHE A 185 7.14 10.47 -10.68
C PHE A 185 7.88 11.60 -11.40
N ALA A 186 7.63 12.86 -11.01
CA ALA A 186 8.27 14.01 -11.64
C ALA A 186 9.80 13.98 -11.46
N GLN A 187 10.28 13.62 -10.26
CA GLN A 187 11.71 13.46 -10.00
C GLN A 187 12.33 12.41 -10.93
N ARG A 188 11.69 11.25 -11.06
CA ARG A 188 12.16 10.17 -11.93
C ARG A 188 12.14 10.55 -13.41
N TYR A 189 11.07 11.21 -13.86
CA TYR A 189 10.96 11.63 -15.26
C TYR A 189 12.07 12.62 -15.63
N CYS A 190 12.31 13.63 -14.79
CA CYS A 190 13.39 14.60 -14.99
C CYS A 190 14.78 13.94 -14.93
N GLN A 191 14.97 12.95 -14.05
CA GLN A 191 16.24 12.23 -13.95
C GLN A 191 16.56 11.45 -15.24
N LEU A 192 15.55 10.89 -15.91
CA LEU A 192 15.72 10.15 -17.16
C LEU A 192 15.68 11.06 -18.41
N ASN A 193 15.19 12.30 -18.27
CA ASN A 193 15.02 13.25 -19.36
C ASN A 193 15.48 14.67 -18.94
N PRO A 194 16.79 14.87 -18.68
CA PRO A 194 17.30 16.08 -18.02
C PRO A 194 17.15 17.37 -18.84
N ASP A 195 17.01 17.27 -20.16
CA ASP A 195 16.98 18.44 -21.06
C ASP A 195 15.57 18.98 -21.33
N ILE A 196 14.51 18.33 -20.79
CA ILE A 196 13.12 18.70 -21.10
C ILE A 196 12.61 19.82 -20.18
N PHE A 197 12.94 19.78 -18.89
CA PHE A 197 12.42 20.69 -17.86
C PHE A 197 13.56 21.33 -17.08
N THR A 198 13.42 22.60 -16.68
CA THR A 198 14.45 23.29 -15.89
C THR A 198 14.51 22.80 -14.44
N ASN A 199 13.39 22.32 -13.89
CA ASN A 199 13.31 21.68 -12.60
C ASN A 199 12.17 20.67 -12.52
N THR A 200 12.15 19.91 -11.42
CA THR A 200 11.10 18.94 -11.11
C THR A 200 9.72 19.59 -10.95
N ASP A 201 9.65 20.79 -10.36
CA ASP A 201 8.37 21.48 -10.11
C ASP A 201 7.62 21.75 -11.42
N THR A 202 8.31 22.15 -12.49
CA THR A 202 7.70 22.33 -13.82
C THR A 202 7.12 21.01 -14.33
N CYS A 203 7.84 19.90 -14.20
CA CYS A 203 7.34 18.58 -14.60
C CYS A 203 6.11 18.17 -13.79
N TYR A 204 6.15 18.38 -12.47
CA TYR A 204 5.05 18.09 -11.55
C TYR A 204 3.80 18.90 -11.92
N VAL A 205 3.90 20.23 -12.03
CA VAL A 205 2.75 21.10 -12.33
C VAL A 205 2.20 20.81 -13.73
N LEU A 206 3.06 20.57 -14.71
CA LEU A 206 2.62 20.21 -16.07
C LEU A 206 1.92 18.84 -16.10
N SER A 207 2.35 17.89 -15.26
CA SER A 207 1.69 16.59 -15.14
C SER A 207 0.23 16.73 -14.68
N PHE A 208 -0.02 17.59 -13.68
CA PHE A 208 -1.39 17.92 -13.28
C PHE A 208 -2.17 18.65 -14.37
N ALA A 209 -1.54 19.57 -15.10
CA ALA A 209 -2.18 20.25 -16.23
C ALA A 209 -2.61 19.26 -17.32
N ILE A 210 -1.79 18.24 -17.61
CA ILE A 210 -2.11 17.16 -18.55
C ILE A 210 -3.27 16.30 -18.03
N ILE A 211 -3.28 15.96 -16.75
CA ILE A 211 -4.37 15.20 -16.11
C ILE A 211 -5.68 15.99 -16.17
N MET A 212 -5.65 17.28 -15.88
CA MET A 212 -6.81 18.17 -16.03
C MET A 212 -7.29 18.26 -17.47
N LEU A 213 -6.36 18.38 -18.42
CA LEU A 213 -6.66 18.41 -19.85
C LEU A 213 -7.42 17.15 -20.29
N ASN A 214 -7.01 15.97 -19.80
CA ASN A 214 -7.69 14.71 -20.11
C ASN A 214 -9.18 14.78 -19.76
N THR A 215 -9.51 15.26 -18.56
CA THR A 215 -10.92 15.45 -18.20
C THR A 215 -11.58 16.48 -19.09
N SER A 216 -10.98 17.65 -19.26
CA SER A 216 -11.61 18.73 -20.02
C SER A 216 -11.94 18.30 -21.47
N LEU A 217 -11.13 17.43 -22.06
CA LEU A 217 -11.36 16.94 -23.42
C LEU A 217 -12.33 15.75 -23.50
N HIS A 218 -12.31 14.85 -22.51
CA HIS A 218 -12.98 13.53 -22.62
C HIS A 218 -14.19 13.34 -21.71
N ASN A 219 -14.37 14.15 -20.67
CA ASN A 219 -15.56 14.10 -19.83
C ASN A 219 -16.77 14.72 -20.56
N PRO A 220 -17.86 13.97 -20.83
CA PRO A 220 -19.05 14.50 -21.50
C PRO A 220 -19.74 15.65 -20.77
N SER A 221 -19.55 15.77 -19.45
CA SER A 221 -20.10 16.88 -18.64
C SER A 221 -19.44 18.22 -18.94
N VAL A 222 -18.21 18.22 -19.48
CA VAL A 222 -17.47 19.44 -19.84
C VAL A 222 -17.90 19.91 -21.23
N LYS A 223 -18.64 21.02 -21.30
CA LYS A 223 -19.17 21.57 -22.56
C LYS A 223 -18.12 22.34 -23.36
N ASP A 224 -17.26 23.09 -22.68
CA ASP A 224 -16.23 23.91 -23.31
C ASP A 224 -14.90 23.17 -23.28
N LYS A 225 -14.49 22.66 -24.45
CA LYS A 225 -13.27 21.85 -24.58
C LYS A 225 -12.11 22.77 -24.98
N PRO A 226 -11.04 22.84 -24.17
CA PRO A 226 -9.92 23.72 -24.47
C PRO A 226 -9.25 23.33 -25.79
N THR A 227 -8.99 24.30 -26.64
CA THR A 227 -8.16 24.20 -27.84
C THR A 227 -6.68 24.08 -27.49
N VAL A 228 -5.86 23.66 -28.46
CA VAL A 228 -4.40 23.59 -28.28
C VAL A 228 -3.80 24.96 -27.91
N GLU A 229 -4.29 26.05 -28.51
CA GLU A 229 -3.83 27.41 -28.20
C GLU A 229 -4.18 27.83 -26.78
N GLN A 230 -5.37 27.46 -26.29
CA GLN A 230 -5.75 27.69 -24.90
C GLN A 230 -4.86 26.89 -23.95
N PHE A 231 -4.57 25.61 -24.25
CA PHE A 231 -3.66 24.81 -23.44
C PHE A 231 -2.24 25.39 -23.39
N ILE A 232 -1.70 25.87 -24.52
CA ILE A 232 -0.42 26.57 -24.57
C ILE A 232 -0.46 27.84 -23.71
N SER A 233 -1.51 28.66 -23.86
CA SER A 233 -1.67 29.90 -23.11
C SER A 233 -1.80 29.68 -21.61
N MET A 234 -2.48 28.61 -21.18
CA MET A 234 -2.67 28.26 -19.77
C MET A 234 -1.37 27.83 -19.08
N ASN A 235 -0.38 27.35 -19.84
CA ASN A 235 0.90 26.88 -19.32
C ASN A 235 2.06 27.85 -19.61
N ARG A 236 1.78 29.11 -19.95
CA ARG A 236 2.82 30.15 -20.08
C ARG A 236 3.50 30.42 -18.73
N GLY A 237 4.80 30.63 -18.75
CA GLY A 237 5.60 30.88 -17.55
C GLY A 237 5.82 29.67 -16.62
N ILE A 238 5.34 28.47 -16.99
CA ILE A 238 5.41 27.28 -16.14
C ILE A 238 6.85 26.79 -15.89
N ASN A 239 7.80 27.19 -16.76
CA ASN A 239 9.20 26.77 -16.70
C ASN A 239 10.04 27.82 -15.96
N ASN A 240 9.81 27.97 -14.65
CA ASN A 240 10.46 28.99 -13.79
C ASN A 240 10.29 30.43 -14.30
N GLY A 241 9.07 30.79 -14.72
CA GLY A 241 8.78 32.09 -15.31
C GLY A 241 9.01 32.17 -16.82
N GLY A 242 9.65 31.16 -17.42
CA GLY A 242 9.77 30.98 -18.86
C GLY A 242 8.70 30.07 -19.47
N ASP A 243 8.61 30.08 -20.80
CA ASP A 243 7.69 29.24 -21.56
C ASP A 243 8.36 27.92 -21.97
N LEU A 244 7.56 26.83 -22.02
CA LEU A 244 7.98 25.58 -22.63
C LEU A 244 7.91 25.66 -24.16
N PRO A 245 8.72 24.86 -24.90
CA PRO A 245 8.66 24.83 -26.35
C PRO A 245 7.24 24.54 -26.85
N ARG A 246 6.76 25.36 -27.79
CA ARG A 246 5.40 25.23 -28.34
C ARG A 246 5.13 23.83 -28.87
N GLY A 247 6.05 23.26 -29.64
CA GLY A 247 5.92 21.91 -30.20
C GLY A 247 5.79 20.82 -29.13
N LEU A 248 6.42 21.00 -27.95
CA LEU A 248 6.25 20.08 -26.82
C LEU A 248 4.80 20.12 -26.34
N LEU A 249 4.27 21.31 -26.01
CA LEU A 249 2.89 21.45 -25.54
C LEU A 249 1.85 20.98 -26.57
N GLU A 250 2.07 21.24 -27.86
CA GLU A 250 1.23 20.74 -28.95
C GLU A 250 1.21 19.20 -28.99
N SER A 251 2.38 18.55 -28.89
CA SER A 251 2.47 17.08 -28.87
C SER A 251 1.80 16.45 -27.65
N LEU A 252 1.91 17.08 -26.47
CA LEU A 252 1.24 16.62 -25.24
C LEU A 252 -0.28 16.74 -25.38
N TYR A 253 -0.76 17.89 -25.87
CA TYR A 253 -2.18 18.12 -26.10
C TYR A 253 -2.77 17.12 -27.10
N GLU A 254 -2.10 16.93 -28.25
CA GLU A 254 -2.57 16.04 -29.30
C GLU A 254 -2.59 14.58 -28.85
N SER A 255 -1.59 14.15 -28.07
CA SER A 255 -1.55 12.81 -27.48
C SER A 255 -2.76 12.56 -26.57
N ILE A 256 -3.09 13.50 -25.68
CA ILE A 256 -4.28 13.37 -24.82
C ILE A 256 -5.56 13.44 -25.65
N ARG A 257 -5.68 14.38 -26.59
CA ARG A 257 -6.87 14.52 -27.44
C ARG A 257 -7.17 13.24 -28.23
N THR A 258 -6.12 12.58 -28.72
CA THR A 258 -6.23 11.35 -29.52
C THR A 258 -6.65 10.15 -28.68
N GLU A 259 -6.06 9.99 -27.49
CA GLU A 259 -6.35 8.85 -26.62
C GLU A 259 -6.49 9.32 -25.15
N PRO A 260 -7.64 9.11 -24.48
CA PRO A 260 -7.75 9.42 -23.05
C PRO A 260 -6.81 8.52 -22.22
N PHE A 261 -6.51 8.92 -20.98
CA PHE A 261 -5.85 8.02 -20.04
C PHE A 261 -6.70 6.74 -19.85
N LYS A 262 -6.06 5.59 -20.03
CA LYS A 262 -6.66 4.29 -19.72
C LYS A 262 -6.39 3.98 -18.27
N ILE A 263 -7.45 3.82 -17.51
CA ILE A 263 -7.36 3.53 -16.09
C ILE A 263 -7.70 2.06 -15.93
N PRO A 264 -6.83 1.28 -15.29
CA PRO A 264 -7.10 -0.13 -15.10
C PRO A 264 -8.35 -0.31 -14.24
N GLN A 265 -9.27 -1.18 -14.70
CA GLN A 265 -10.56 -1.42 -14.05
C GLN A 265 -10.37 -2.33 -12.83
N ASP A 266 -10.95 -1.95 -11.68
CA ASP A 266 -11.16 -2.90 -10.57
C ASP A 266 -12.49 -2.64 -9.82
N ASP A 267 -12.99 -1.39 -9.74
CA ASP A 267 -14.15 -1.13 -8.86
C ASP A 267 -14.96 0.15 -9.13
N GLY A 268 -14.71 0.90 -10.21
CA GLY A 268 -15.56 2.07 -10.58
C GLY A 268 -15.43 3.31 -9.67
N ASN A 269 -14.70 3.21 -8.56
CA ASN A 269 -14.32 4.32 -7.68
C ASN A 269 -12.98 4.90 -8.14
N ASP A 270 -13.00 5.74 -9.18
CA ASP A 270 -11.80 6.28 -9.79
C ASP A 270 -11.63 7.79 -9.53
N LEU A 271 -10.40 8.24 -9.25
CA LEU A 271 -10.12 9.67 -9.06
C LEU A 271 -10.24 10.52 -10.31
N MET A 272 -10.04 9.95 -11.50
CA MET A 272 -10.34 10.71 -12.72
C MET A 272 -11.85 10.94 -12.87
N HIS A 273 -12.68 10.19 -12.15
CA HIS A 273 -14.10 10.50 -11.95
C HIS A 273 -14.34 11.42 -10.74
N THR A 274 -13.66 11.24 -9.60
CA THR A 274 -13.88 12.03 -8.36
C THR A 274 -13.44 13.50 -8.43
N PHE A 275 -12.30 13.81 -9.07
CA PHE A 275 -11.84 15.22 -9.21
C PHE A 275 -12.66 16.03 -10.23
N PHE A 276 -13.54 15.36 -10.99
CA PHE A 276 -13.96 15.84 -12.30
C PHE A 276 -15.44 15.67 -12.65
N ASN A 277 -16.24 15.02 -11.80
CA ASN A 277 -17.69 14.94 -11.99
C ASN A 277 -18.44 14.89 -10.64
N PRO A 278 -18.66 16.05 -9.99
CA PRO A 278 -19.35 16.06 -8.71
C PRO A 278 -20.84 15.72 -8.85
N ASP A 279 -21.41 15.02 -7.86
CA ASP A 279 -22.85 14.71 -7.81
C ASP A 279 -23.70 15.98 -7.91
N LYS A 280 -23.24 17.03 -7.22
CA LYS A 280 -23.75 18.41 -7.30
C LYS A 280 -22.65 19.41 -6.99
N GLU A 281 -22.69 20.54 -7.66
CA GLU A 281 -21.84 21.70 -7.35
C GLU A 281 -22.64 23.00 -7.41
N GLY A 282 -22.19 24.03 -6.68
CA GLY A 282 -22.89 25.31 -6.69
C GLY A 282 -22.50 26.28 -5.57
N TRP A 283 -22.85 27.55 -5.74
CA TRP A 283 -22.67 28.56 -4.70
C TRP A 283 -23.75 28.45 -3.61
N LEU A 284 -23.33 28.27 -2.36
CA LEU A 284 -24.22 28.31 -1.19
C LEU A 284 -23.68 29.27 -0.12
N TRP A 285 -24.59 29.73 0.74
CA TRP A 285 -24.24 30.47 1.95
C TRP A 285 -24.20 29.51 3.14
N LYS A 286 -23.10 29.53 3.89
CA LYS A 286 -22.94 28.75 5.12
C LYS A 286 -22.76 29.66 6.33
N GLN A 287 -23.21 29.18 7.48
CA GLN A 287 -22.93 29.81 8.77
C GLN A 287 -21.65 29.21 9.38
N GLY A 288 -20.87 30.03 10.09
CA GLY A 288 -19.73 29.56 10.88
C GLY A 288 -20.17 28.80 12.15
N GLY A 289 -19.34 27.87 12.61
CA GLY A 289 -19.60 27.05 13.80
C GLY A 289 -19.56 27.88 15.10
N ARG A 290 -18.34 28.16 15.58
CA ARG A 290 -18.06 28.93 16.82
C ARG A 290 -18.50 30.38 16.72
N TYR A 291 -18.25 31.03 15.58
CA TYR A 291 -18.68 32.40 15.29
C TYR A 291 -19.75 32.38 14.21
N LYS A 292 -20.95 32.88 14.53
CA LYS A 292 -22.14 32.86 13.66
C LYS A 292 -22.07 33.93 12.56
N SER A 293 -21.06 33.82 11.70
CA SER A 293 -20.92 34.65 10.49
C SER A 293 -21.36 33.89 9.25
N TRP A 294 -21.96 34.61 8.29
CA TRP A 294 -22.37 34.04 7.00
C TRP A 294 -21.28 34.23 5.97
N LYS A 295 -20.93 33.16 5.25
CA LYS A 295 -19.92 33.18 4.18
C LYS A 295 -20.47 32.48 2.93
N ARG A 296 -20.27 33.09 1.77
CA ARG A 296 -20.57 32.49 0.47
C ARG A 296 -19.39 31.61 0.06
N ARG A 297 -19.67 30.37 -0.32
CA ARG A 297 -18.64 29.38 -0.69
C ARG A 297 -19.12 28.57 -1.89
N TRP A 298 -18.18 28.15 -2.72
CA TRP A 298 -18.45 27.19 -3.79
C TRP A 298 -18.46 25.81 -3.15
N PHE A 299 -19.56 25.08 -3.29
CA PHE A 299 -19.72 23.76 -2.72
C PHE A 299 -19.61 22.70 -3.79
N ILE A 300 -18.97 21.59 -3.42
CA ILE A 300 -18.88 20.38 -4.23
C ILE A 300 -19.35 19.24 -3.33
N LEU A 301 -20.38 18.52 -3.76
CA LEU A 301 -20.86 17.29 -3.14
C LEU A 301 -20.29 16.13 -3.95
N ASN A 302 -19.50 15.28 -3.29
CA ASN A 302 -19.00 14.05 -3.89
C ASN A 302 -18.63 13.04 -2.80
N ASP A 303 -18.76 11.74 -3.07
CA ASP A 303 -18.29 10.64 -2.21
C ASP A 303 -18.70 10.79 -0.73
N ASN A 304 -20.00 11.06 -0.49
CA ASN A 304 -20.57 11.27 0.84
C ASN A 304 -19.87 12.36 1.66
N CYS A 305 -19.20 13.30 0.98
CA CYS A 305 -18.50 14.43 1.56
C CYS A 305 -18.97 15.73 0.89
N LEU A 306 -19.07 16.78 1.70
CA LEU A 306 -19.41 18.11 1.23
C LEU A 306 -18.19 19.03 1.41
N TYR A 307 -17.57 19.37 0.29
CA TYR A 307 -16.42 20.25 0.20
C TYR A 307 -16.88 21.69 -0.02
N TYR A 308 -16.16 22.67 0.53
CA TYR A 308 -16.42 24.07 0.23
C TYR A 308 -15.16 24.90 0.05
N PHE A 309 -15.16 25.77 -0.96
CA PHE A 309 -14.03 26.58 -1.42
C PHE A 309 -14.36 28.07 -1.31
N GLU A 310 -13.33 28.91 -1.22
CA GLU A 310 -13.54 30.36 -1.24
C GLU A 310 -13.85 30.85 -2.65
N TYR A 311 -13.12 30.34 -3.65
CA TYR A 311 -13.30 30.57 -5.07
C TYR A 311 -13.37 29.26 -5.85
N THR A 312 -13.94 29.28 -7.06
CA THR A 312 -14.05 28.10 -7.95
C THR A 312 -12.71 27.63 -8.51
N THR A 313 -11.69 28.49 -8.45
CA THR A 313 -10.33 28.24 -8.94
C THR A 313 -9.41 27.73 -7.84
N ASP A 314 -9.89 27.65 -6.59
CA ASP A 314 -9.09 27.21 -5.46
C ASP A 314 -8.77 25.72 -5.59
N LYS A 315 -7.50 25.37 -5.43
CA LYS A 315 -7.03 23.98 -5.50
C LYS A 315 -7.29 23.18 -4.22
N GLU A 316 -7.45 23.88 -3.09
CA GLU A 316 -7.69 23.26 -1.77
C GLU A 316 -9.02 23.70 -1.16
N PRO A 317 -9.80 22.78 -0.58
CA PRO A 317 -11.05 23.14 0.08
C PRO A 317 -10.79 23.94 1.36
N ARG A 318 -11.59 24.97 1.59
CA ARG A 318 -11.61 25.69 2.87
C ARG A 318 -12.15 24.83 4.00
N GLY A 319 -12.94 23.81 3.69
CA GLY A 319 -13.28 22.76 4.63
C GLY A 319 -14.03 21.61 3.96
N ILE A 320 -14.05 20.50 4.69
CA ILE A 320 -14.63 19.22 4.26
C ILE A 320 -15.60 18.78 5.35
N ILE A 321 -16.80 18.38 4.96
CA ILE A 321 -17.84 17.89 5.88
C ILE A 321 -18.19 16.46 5.45
N PRO A 322 -17.66 15.43 6.14
CA PRO A 322 -18.11 14.05 5.95
C PRO A 322 -19.61 13.97 6.30
N LEU A 323 -20.41 13.37 5.41
CA LEU A 323 -21.87 13.26 5.58
C LEU A 323 -22.28 11.94 6.25
N GLU A 324 -21.32 11.14 6.69
CA GLU A 324 -21.57 9.95 7.50
C GLU A 324 -22.32 10.33 8.77
N ASN A 325 -23.49 9.71 8.98
CA ASN A 325 -24.37 9.96 10.13
C ASN A 325 -24.97 11.38 10.21
N ILE A 326 -24.97 12.14 9.11
CA ILE A 326 -25.64 13.45 9.02
C ILE A 326 -27.05 13.28 8.45
N SER A 327 -28.01 14.03 9.01
CA SER A 327 -29.39 14.12 8.48
C SER A 327 -29.73 15.56 8.11
N VAL A 328 -30.49 15.74 7.03
CA VAL A 328 -30.86 17.05 6.51
C VAL A 328 -32.26 17.42 6.98
N SER A 329 -32.42 18.60 7.58
CA SER A 329 -33.72 19.16 7.94
C SER A 329 -33.87 20.59 7.44
N LYS A 330 -35.07 20.96 6.98
CA LYS A 330 -35.36 22.34 6.54
C LYS A 330 -35.45 23.26 7.77
N SER A 331 -34.64 24.30 7.80
CA SER A 331 -34.75 25.37 8.81
C SER A 331 -35.93 26.29 8.51
N LYS A 332 -36.57 26.84 9.56
CA LYS A 332 -37.68 27.81 9.47
C LYS A 332 -37.22 29.24 9.09
N GLU A 333 -35.91 29.46 8.93
CA GLU A 333 -35.35 30.75 8.52
C GLU A 333 -35.50 30.94 7.00
N SER A 334 -36.58 31.61 6.58
CA SER A 334 -36.68 32.34 5.31
C SER A 334 -35.97 33.70 5.50
N GLU A 335 -35.08 34.21 4.66
CA GLU A 335 -35.04 34.25 3.20
C GLU A 335 -33.57 34.18 2.73
N LYS A 336 -33.31 33.53 1.60
CA LYS A 336 -32.03 33.48 0.84
C LYS A 336 -30.89 32.58 1.35
N LYS A 337 -31.00 31.84 2.46
CA LYS A 337 -29.84 31.07 2.98
C LYS A 337 -30.22 29.69 3.52
N THR A 338 -29.77 28.64 2.85
CA THR A 338 -29.90 27.25 3.32
C THR A 338 -28.93 27.02 4.48
N LEU A 339 -29.45 26.69 5.66
CA LEU A 339 -28.62 26.24 6.77
C LEU A 339 -28.18 24.79 6.56
N ILE A 340 -26.87 24.57 6.60
CA ILE A 340 -26.27 23.24 6.79
C ILE A 340 -25.82 23.24 8.25
N LYS A 341 -26.49 22.45 9.09
CA LYS A 341 -26.16 22.28 10.51
C LYS A 341 -25.36 21.02 10.72
#